data_AF-A0A357CG70-F1
#
_entry.id   AF-A0A357CG70-F1
#
_cell.length_a   1.000
_cell.length_b   1.000
_cell.length_c   1.000
_cell.angle_alpha   90.00
_cell.angle_beta   90.00
_cell.angle_gamma   90.00
#
_symmetry.space_group_name_H-M   'P 1'
#
loop_
_entity.id
_entity.type
_entity.pdbx_description
1 polymer ?
#
loop_
_entity_poly.entity_id
_entity_poly.type
_entity_poly.pdbx_seq_one_letter_code
_entity_poly.pdbx_strand_id
1 'polypeptide(L)'
;LPLVFAEGMSWKSLELKGDETVALRGLSEIKPMQWLEADLTHTSGEKRAVPLRAAIDTFDELDYFRNGGILHYVLRSLAGEAA
;
A
#
# COMPACT_ATOMS: atom_id res chain seq x y z
N LEU A 1 -0.13 4.31 -2.17
CA LEU A 1 0.30 2.89 -2.30
C LEU A 1 -0.94 2.07 -2.56
N PRO A 2 -1.08 1.43 -3.73
CA PRO A 2 -2.21 0.54 -3.99
C PRO A 2 -2.06 -0.76 -3.19
N LEU A 3 -3.12 -1.12 -2.45
CA LEU A 3 -3.16 -2.30 -1.58
C LEU A 3 -4.39 -3.14 -1.92
N VAL A 4 -4.21 -4.46 -1.92
CA VAL A 4 -5.27 -5.43 -2.20
C VAL A 4 -5.32 -6.44 -1.05
N PHE A 5 -6.52 -6.76 -0.58
CA PHE A 5 -6.73 -7.79 0.42
C PHE A 5 -6.26 -9.16 -0.11
N ALA A 6 -5.84 -10.05 0.81
CA ALA A 6 -5.61 -11.43 0.46
C ALA A 6 -6.88 -12.09 -0.14
N GLU A 7 -6.69 -13.18 -0.88
CA GLU A 7 -7.81 -13.90 -1.49
C GLU A 7 -8.83 -14.33 -0.44
N GLY A 8 -10.13 -14.12 -0.74
CA GLY A 8 -11.22 -14.41 0.18
C GLY A 8 -11.45 -13.35 1.27
N MET A 9 -10.58 -12.35 1.39
CA MET A 9 -10.77 -11.22 2.29
C MET A 9 -11.36 -10.02 1.56
N SER A 10 -12.27 -9.33 2.23
CA SER A 10 -12.88 -8.09 1.78
C SER A 10 -13.15 -7.19 2.98
N TRP A 11 -13.40 -5.91 2.70
CA TRP A 11 -13.84 -4.98 3.74
C TRP A 11 -15.11 -5.46 4.47
N LYS A 12 -16.02 -6.17 3.77
CA LYS A 12 -17.23 -6.75 4.36
C LYS A 12 -16.92 -7.91 5.30
N SER A 13 -16.04 -8.83 4.88
CA SER A 13 -15.68 -9.99 5.71
C SER A 13 -14.85 -9.60 6.94
N LEU A 14 -14.18 -8.45 6.87
CA LEU A 14 -13.44 -7.84 7.97
C LEU A 14 -14.30 -6.88 8.80
N GLU A 15 -15.59 -6.73 8.44
CA GLU A 15 -16.56 -5.87 9.13
C GLU A 15 -16.10 -4.41 9.27
N LEU A 16 -15.32 -3.92 8.31
CA LEU A 16 -14.79 -2.56 8.32
C LEU A 16 -15.90 -1.55 8.03
N LYS A 17 -16.03 -0.57 8.91
CA LYS A 17 -17.04 0.50 8.85
C LYS A 17 -16.45 1.84 8.41
N GLY A 18 -15.13 2.00 8.50
CA GLY A 18 -14.39 3.21 8.12
C GLY A 18 -14.05 4.12 9.30
N ASP A 19 -14.44 3.77 10.52
CA ASP A 19 -14.05 4.44 11.77
C ASP A 19 -12.83 3.78 12.45
N GLU A 20 -12.30 2.72 11.87
CA GLU A 20 -11.14 2.00 12.38
C GLU A 20 -9.82 2.72 12.12
N THR A 21 -8.86 2.53 13.03
CA THR A 21 -7.48 2.97 12.81
C THR A 21 -6.69 1.87 12.11
N VAL A 22 -6.10 2.19 10.96
CA VAL A 22 -5.29 1.26 10.16
C VAL A 22 -3.81 1.65 10.28
N ALA A 23 -2.98 0.75 10.79
CA ALA A 23 -1.54 0.90 10.81
C ALA A 23 -0.88 -0.12 9.87
N LEU A 24 -0.11 0.36 8.90
CA LEU A 24 0.56 -0.48 7.91
C LEU A 24 2.01 -0.75 8.35
N ARG A 25 2.39 -2.03 8.43
CA ARG A 25 3.77 -2.45 8.73
C ARG A 25 4.51 -2.84 7.45
N GLY A 26 5.83 -2.68 7.46
CA GLY A 26 6.71 -3.11 6.36
C GLY A 26 6.83 -2.11 5.19
N LEU A 27 6.50 -0.83 5.41
CA LEU A 27 6.57 0.22 4.37
C LEU A 27 7.96 0.81 4.13
N SER A 28 8.98 0.43 4.91
CA SER A 28 10.33 1.01 4.80
C SER A 28 11.03 0.67 3.47
N GLU A 29 10.83 -0.55 2.98
CA GLU A 29 11.34 -1.00 1.68
C GLU A 29 10.21 -1.71 0.92
N ILE A 30 9.60 -1.00 -0.03
CA ILE A 30 8.55 -1.58 -0.87
C ILE A 30 9.18 -2.24 -2.09
N LYS A 31 8.83 -3.51 -2.29
CA LYS A 31 9.14 -4.31 -3.48
C LYS A 31 7.86 -4.59 -4.27
N PRO A 32 7.96 -4.83 -5.58
CA PRO A 32 6.80 -5.26 -6.37
C PRO A 32 6.18 -6.53 -5.77
N MET A 33 4.85 -6.63 -5.81
CA MET A 33 4.08 -7.79 -5.32
C MET A 33 4.30 -8.15 -3.84
N GLN A 34 4.87 -7.25 -3.03
CA GLN A 34 5.17 -7.54 -1.63
C GLN A 34 3.92 -7.71 -0.78
N TRP A 35 3.97 -8.68 0.13
CA TRP A 35 2.99 -8.81 1.21
C TRP A 35 3.35 -7.91 2.39
N LEU A 36 2.34 -7.21 2.88
CA LEU A 36 2.37 -6.28 4.01
C LEU A 36 1.33 -6.73 5.04
N GLU A 37 1.49 -6.26 6.27
CA GLU A 37 0.55 -6.51 7.35
C GLU A 37 -0.11 -5.18 7.76
N ALA A 38 -1.44 -5.17 7.80
CA ALA A 38 -2.23 -4.08 8.33
C ALA A 38 -2.79 -4.44 9.70
N ASP A 39 -2.41 -3.68 10.72
CA ASP A 39 -3.07 -3.71 12.01
C ASP A 39 -4.31 -2.83 11.95
N LEU A 40 -5.48 -3.45 12.00
CA LEU A 40 -6.77 -2.79 12.13
C LEU A 40 -7.11 -2.69 13.62
N THR A 41 -7.39 -1.50 14.11
CA THR A 41 -7.90 -1.25 15.45
C THR A 41 -9.32 -0.72 15.33
N HIS A 42 -10.30 -1.55 15.68
CA HIS A 42 -11.70 -1.19 15.68
C HIS A 42 -12.03 -0.25 16.85
N THR A 43 -13.11 0.52 16.70
CA THR A 43 -13.61 1.41 17.77
C THR A 43 -14.10 0.65 19.00
N SER A 44 -14.41 -0.65 18.87
CA SER A 44 -14.66 -1.56 20.00
C SER A 44 -13.39 -1.90 20.81
N GLY A 45 -12.21 -1.53 20.33
CA GLY A 45 -10.91 -1.90 20.89
C GLY A 45 -10.34 -3.21 20.35
N GLU A 46 -11.08 -3.94 19.52
CA GLU A 46 -10.59 -5.15 18.87
C GLU A 46 -9.45 -4.83 17.88
N LYS A 47 -8.38 -5.63 17.93
CA LYS A 47 -7.25 -5.52 17.01
C LYS A 47 -7.17 -6.75 16.12
N ARG A 48 -7.04 -6.53 14.81
CA ARG A 48 -6.89 -7.60 13.82
C ARG A 48 -5.71 -7.29 12.90
N ALA A 49 -4.82 -8.25 12.72
CA ALA A 49 -3.78 -8.17 11.70
C ALA A 49 -4.32 -8.79 10.40
N VAL A 50 -4.20 -8.06 9.29
CA VAL A 50 -4.72 -8.47 7.99
C VAL A 50 -3.60 -8.43 6.94
N PRO A 51 -3.36 -9.54 6.22
CA PRO A 51 -2.41 -9.56 5.13
C PRO A 51 -2.94 -8.77 3.93
N LEU A 52 -2.10 -7.85 3.41
CA LEU A 52 -2.36 -7.04 2.22
C LEU A 52 -1.25 -7.25 1.20
N ARG A 53 -1.58 -7.27 -0.08
CA ARG A 53 -0.61 -7.28 -1.18
C ARG A 53 -0.46 -5.86 -1.74
N ALA A 54 0.77 -5.39 -1.88
CA ALA A 54 1.07 -4.20 -2.66
C ALA A 54 0.82 -4.51 -4.16
N ALA A 55 -0.15 -3.82 -4.75
CA ALA A 55 -0.48 -3.96 -6.17
C ALA A 55 0.41 -3.04 -7.02
N ILE A 56 1.71 -3.22 -6.87
CA ILE A 56 2.76 -2.68 -7.73
C ILE A 56 3.28 -3.90 -8.49
N ASP A 57 2.96 -3.99 -9.77
CA ASP A 57 3.20 -5.19 -10.57
C ASP A 57 4.55 -5.11 -11.30
N THR A 58 5.06 -3.91 -11.59
CA THR A 58 6.32 -3.69 -12.30
C THR A 58 7.32 -2.83 -11.53
N PHE A 59 8.60 -2.88 -11.93
CA PHE A 59 9.64 -2.00 -11.39
C PHE A 59 9.41 -0.53 -11.77
N ASP A 60 8.94 -0.27 -13.00
CA ASP A 60 8.62 1.09 -13.46
C ASP A 60 7.53 1.73 -12.58
N GLU A 61 6.50 0.98 -12.20
CA GLU A 61 5.46 1.44 -11.27
C GLU A 61 6.01 1.75 -9.87
N LEU A 62 6.99 0.99 -9.41
CA LEU A 62 7.67 1.27 -8.15
C LEU A 62 8.43 2.60 -8.21
N ASP A 63 9.09 2.88 -9.33
CA ASP A 63 9.84 4.13 -9.52
C ASP A 63 8.90 5.33 -9.66
N TYR A 64 7.74 5.16 -10.31
CA TYR A 64 6.68 6.16 -10.28
C TYR A 64 6.18 6.41 -8.86
N PHE A 65 5.95 5.35 -8.07
CA PHE A 65 5.53 5.47 -6.68
C PHE A 65 6.55 6.22 -5.83
N ARG A 66 7.85 5.88 -5.95
CA ARG A 66 8.95 6.56 -5.23
C ARG A 66 9.09 8.03 -5.59
N ASN A 67 8.81 8.37 -6.84
CA ASN A 67 8.83 9.76 -7.30
C ASN A 67 7.58 10.56 -6.91
N GLY A 68 6.62 9.95 -6.22
CA GLY A 68 5.37 10.60 -5.82
C GLY A 68 4.34 10.68 -6.96
N GLY A 69 4.54 9.92 -8.04
CA GLY A 69 3.64 9.82 -9.18
C GLY A 69 4.36 9.93 -10.53
N ILE A 70 3.68 9.48 -11.59
CA ILE A 70 4.21 9.46 -12.96
C ILE A 70 4.58 10.85 -13.48
N LEU A 71 3.79 11.88 -13.14
CA LEU A 71 4.05 13.25 -13.57
C LEU A 71 5.39 13.76 -13.02
N HIS A 72 5.65 13.53 -11.72
CA HIS A 72 6.90 13.94 -11.09
C HIS A 72 8.10 13.16 -11.63
N TYR A 73 7.93 11.87 -11.88
CA TYR A 73 8.96 11.05 -12.53
C TYR A 73 9.36 11.63 -13.90
N VAL A 74 8.38 11.92 -14.76
CA VAL A 74 8.64 12.47 -16.10
C VAL A 74 9.29 13.86 -16.02
N LEU A 75 8.78 14.75 -15.16
CA LEU A 75 9.35 16.08 -15.01
C LEU A 75 10.81 16.05 -14.53
N ARG A 76 11.13 15.20 -13.54
CA ARG A 76 12.51 15.01 -13.07
C ARG A 76 13.40 14.37 -14.13
N SER A 77 12.86 13.43 -14.91
CA SER A 77 13.59 12.80 -16.02
C SER A 77 13.95 13.82 -17.10
N LEU A 78 13.01 14.70 -17.46
CA LEU A 78 13.25 15.79 -18.41
C LEU A 78 14.25 16.83 -17.88
N ALA A 79 14.28 17.05 -16.56
CA ALA A 79 15.26 17.93 -15.92
C ALA A 79 16.66 17.28 -15.78
N GLY A 80 16.81 15.98 -16.09
CA GLY A 80 18.04 15.22 -15.89
C GLY A 80 18.31 14.79 -14.44
N GLU A 81 17.28 14.83 -13.58
CA GLU A 81 17.36 14.57 -12.14
C GLU A 81 16.71 13.23 -11.72
N ALA A 82 15.96 12.57 -12.62
CA ALA A 82 15.45 11.23 -12.34
C ALA A 82 16.57 10.19 -12.55
N ALA A 83 16.84 9.41 -11.50
CA ALA A 83 17.69 8.23 -11.53
C ALA A 83 16.82 6.97 -11.53
#